data_AF-A0A7L4GZP2-F1
#
_entry.id   AF-A0A7L4GZP2-F1
#
_cell.length_a   1.000
_cell.length_b   1.000
_cell.length_c   1.000
_cell.angle_alpha   90.00
_cell.angle_beta   90.00
_cell.angle_gamma   90.00
#
_symmetry.space_group_name_H-M   'P 1'
#
loop_
_entity.id
_entity.type
_entity.pdbx_description
1 polymer ?
#
loop_
_entity_poly.entity_id
_entity_poly.type
_entity_poly.pdbx_seq_one_letter_code
_entity_poly.pdbx_strand_id
1 'polypeptide(L)'
;MVRNLNHDTFLVIRYVKRRLTVSAAGPGGLGWAAGAELGAEELLLPQVLIDIDGKHEWRDCIDVPGVRLPRGYYFGTSSVTGDLSDNHDIISLKLYQLTVERTPEEEKRDREVYLPVVDNLKLPGMEAPLEPMSGLALFLIVFFSLVALVFAIVIGVIVYNKWQEQSRKHFY
;
A
#
# COMPACT_ATOMS: atom_id res chain seq x y z
N MET A 1 -33.57 30.05 -9.31
CA MET A 1 -32.74 28.84 -9.20
C MET A 1 -33.64 27.72 -8.72
N VAL A 2 -33.83 26.67 -9.53
CA VAL A 2 -34.66 25.51 -9.15
C VAL A 2 -33.72 24.50 -8.48
N ARG A 3 -33.91 24.25 -7.19
CA ARG A 3 -33.12 23.26 -6.43
C ARG A 3 -33.96 21.99 -6.27
N ASN A 4 -33.37 20.84 -6.55
CA ASN A 4 -33.99 19.56 -6.28
C ASN A 4 -33.41 18.97 -4.99
N LEU A 5 -34.09 19.25 -3.87
CA LEU A 5 -33.67 18.83 -2.52
C LEU A 5 -33.44 17.31 -2.40
N ASN A 6 -34.09 16.51 -3.26
CA ASN A 6 -33.98 15.05 -3.24
C ASN A 6 -32.67 14.52 -3.83
N HIS A 7 -31.82 15.38 -4.43
CA HIS A 7 -30.54 15.00 -5.04
C HIS A 7 -29.36 15.75 -4.43
N ASP A 8 -29.55 16.38 -3.27
CA ASP A 8 -28.45 16.98 -2.55
C ASP A 8 -27.52 15.86 -2.04
N THR A 9 -26.26 15.88 -2.47
CA THR A 9 -25.25 14.94 -2.00
C THR A 9 -24.51 15.53 -0.81
N PHE A 10 -24.35 14.75 0.25
CA PHE A 10 -23.61 15.13 1.44
C PHE A 10 -22.30 14.35 1.53
N LEU A 11 -21.23 15.05 1.89
CA LEU A 11 -19.88 14.51 2.05
C LEU A 11 -19.40 14.81 3.47
N VAL A 12 -18.95 13.78 4.18
CA VAL A 12 -18.32 13.91 5.50
C VAL A 12 -16.94 13.31 5.45
N ILE A 13 -15.95 14.12 5.79
CA ILE A 13 -14.56 13.69 5.93
C ILE A 13 -14.24 13.74 7.43
N ARG A 14 -13.87 12.60 8.01
CA ARG A 14 -13.48 12.54 9.43
C ARG A 14 -12.12 11.86 9.58
N TYR A 15 -11.33 12.36 10.51
CA TYR A 15 -10.06 11.75 10.91
C TYR A 15 -10.29 10.98 12.21
N VAL A 16 -10.19 9.66 12.15
CA VAL A 16 -10.45 8.79 13.31
C VAL A 16 -9.19 7.99 13.63
N LYS A 17 -8.88 7.92 14.92
CA LYS A 17 -7.89 7.01 15.51
C LYS A 17 -8.51 5.61 15.55
N ARG A 18 -8.10 4.67 14.70
CA ARG A 18 -8.49 3.25 14.86
C ARG A 18 -7.30 2.41 15.32
N ARG A 19 -7.58 1.46 16.22
CA ARG A 19 -6.65 0.43 16.66
C ARG A 19 -6.92 -0.81 15.80
N LEU A 20 -5.99 -1.18 14.92
CA LEU A 20 -6.11 -2.44 14.19
C LEU A 20 -5.58 -3.58 15.09
N THR A 21 -6.46 -4.32 15.75
CA THR A 21 -6.10 -5.60 16.41
C THR A 21 -6.33 -6.74 15.44
N VAL A 22 -5.26 -7.25 14.82
CA VAL A 22 -5.32 -8.50 14.05
C VAL A 22 -4.98 -9.65 14.99
N SER A 23 -6.01 -10.42 15.37
CA SER A 23 -5.84 -11.69 16.08
C SER A 23 -5.82 -12.83 15.06
N ALA A 24 -4.65 -13.37 14.77
CA ALA A 24 -4.55 -14.63 14.03
C ALA A 24 -4.61 -15.80 15.03
N ALA A 25 -5.70 -16.54 15.04
CA ALA A 25 -5.79 -17.84 15.72
C ALA A 25 -5.33 -18.94 14.74
N GLY A 26 -4.15 -19.51 14.98
CA GLY A 26 -3.69 -20.70 14.28
C GLY A 26 -4.39 -21.96 14.82
N PRO A 27 -4.63 -22.99 13.99
CA PRO A 27 -5.26 -24.23 14.43
C PRO A 27 -4.21 -25.10 15.11
N GLY A 28 -4.11 -25.00 16.43
CA GLY A 28 -3.20 -25.84 17.20
C GLY A 28 -3.06 -25.35 18.63
N GLY A 29 -3.89 -25.90 19.53
CA GLY A 29 -3.66 -25.74 20.96
C GLY A 29 -2.34 -26.39 21.35
N LEU A 30 -1.46 -25.63 22.01
CA LEU A 30 -0.59 -26.00 23.14
C LEU A 30 0.42 -24.87 23.31
N GLY A 31 0.34 -24.21 24.46
CA GLY A 31 0.81 -22.84 24.62
C GLY A 31 2.27 -22.70 25.03
N TRP A 32 2.90 -21.64 24.53
CA TRP A 32 3.89 -20.82 25.21
C TRP A 32 3.63 -19.39 24.74
N ALA A 33 3.20 -18.50 25.65
CA ALA A 33 3.02 -17.09 25.34
C ALA A 33 4.39 -16.42 25.28
N ALA A 34 5.03 -16.43 24.11
CA ALA A 34 6.08 -15.46 23.81
C ALA A 34 5.38 -14.12 23.58
N GLY A 35 5.58 -13.17 24.50
CA GLY A 35 5.09 -11.81 24.38
C GLY A 35 5.71 -11.14 23.15
N ALA A 36 4.98 -11.15 22.04
CA ALA A 36 5.19 -10.21 20.95
C ALA A 36 4.32 -8.99 21.26
N GLU A 37 4.93 -8.00 21.89
CA GLU A 37 4.37 -6.65 21.97
C GLU A 37 4.48 -6.04 20.57
N LEU A 38 3.52 -6.39 19.71
CA LEU A 38 3.34 -5.72 18.43
C LEU A 38 2.77 -4.35 18.75
N GLY A 39 3.62 -3.33 18.65
CA GLY A 39 3.26 -1.93 18.82
C GLY A 39 1.98 -1.63 18.05
N ALA A 40 0.98 -1.13 18.76
CA ALA A 40 -0.22 -0.63 18.14
C ALA A 40 0.18 0.58 17.27
N GLU A 41 0.37 0.36 15.97
CA GLU A 41 0.50 1.48 15.06
C GLU A 41 -0.86 2.14 14.98
N GLU A 42 -0.95 3.25 15.68
CA GLU A 42 -2.15 4.03 15.80
C GLU A 42 -2.31 4.86 14.53
N LEU A 43 -3.06 4.30 13.59
CA LEU A 43 -3.25 4.87 12.28
C LEU A 43 -4.41 5.86 12.34
N LEU A 44 -4.10 7.13 12.08
CA LEU A 44 -5.13 8.09 11.71
C LEU A 44 -5.65 7.68 10.33
N LEU A 45 -6.93 7.31 10.31
CA LEU A 45 -7.66 6.95 9.11
C LEU A 45 -8.53 8.17 8.73
N PRO A 46 -8.27 8.84 7.59
CA PRO A 46 -9.27 9.64 6.95
C PRO A 46 -10.34 8.70 6.42
N GLN A 47 -11.52 8.80 7.01
CA GLN A 47 -12.73 8.14 6.55
C GLN A 47 -13.55 9.16 5.78
N VAL A 48 -13.89 8.82 4.53
CA VAL A 48 -14.80 9.59 3.69
C VAL A 48 -16.13 8.87 3.64
N LEU A 49 -17.17 9.55 4.12
CA LEU A 49 -18.55 9.08 4.11
C LEU A 49 -19.38 9.94 3.15
N ILE A 50 -20.25 9.30 2.38
CA ILE A 50 -21.10 9.97 1.39
C ILE A 50 -22.56 9.56 1.59
N ASP A 51 -23.47 10.51 1.45
CA ASP A 51 -24.91 10.28 1.33
C ASP A 51 -25.41 10.95 0.03
N ILE A 52 -25.73 10.14 -0.97
CA ILE A 52 -26.17 10.59 -2.31
C ILE A 52 -27.70 10.74 -2.35
N ASP A 53 -28.41 9.98 -1.52
CA ASP A 53 -29.87 9.87 -1.56
C ASP A 53 -30.55 10.89 -0.62
N GLY A 54 -29.78 11.63 0.18
CA GLY A 54 -30.29 12.57 1.19
C GLY A 54 -31.09 11.89 2.30
N LYS A 55 -30.91 10.57 2.49
CA LYS A 55 -31.67 9.75 3.45
C LYS A 55 -31.03 9.71 4.83
N HIS A 56 -29.92 10.42 5.04
CA HIS A 56 -29.07 10.35 6.23
C HIS A 56 -28.45 8.96 6.42
N GLU A 57 -28.33 8.20 5.34
CA GLU A 57 -27.69 6.88 5.29
C GLU A 57 -26.27 7.02 4.75
N TRP A 58 -25.32 7.26 5.65
CA TRP A 58 -23.91 7.46 5.31
C TRP A 58 -23.25 6.15 4.86
N ARG A 59 -22.64 6.16 3.67
CA ARG A 59 -21.90 5.01 3.12
C ARG A 59 -20.40 5.32 3.11
N ASP A 60 -19.61 4.31 3.47
CA ASP A 60 -18.15 4.40 3.42
C ASP A 60 -17.65 4.42 1.96
N CYS A 61 -16.85 5.44 1.63
CA CYS A 61 -16.25 5.60 0.30
C CYS A 61 -14.74 5.32 0.30
N ILE A 62 -14.00 5.93 1.23
CA ILE A 62 -12.54 5.81 1.32
C ILE A 62 -12.14 5.62 2.79
N ASP A 63 -11.27 4.65 3.05
CA ASP A 63 -10.69 4.33 4.36
C ASP A 63 -9.19 4.01 4.19
N VAL A 64 -8.31 5.00 4.41
CA VAL A 64 -6.86 4.88 4.12
C VAL A 64 -6.01 4.98 5.40
N PRO A 65 -5.34 3.91 5.84
CA PRO A 65 -4.55 3.97 7.08
C PRO A 65 -3.31 4.85 6.98
N GLY A 66 -2.98 5.50 8.10
CA GLY A 66 -1.65 6.08 8.33
C GLY A 66 -1.42 7.42 7.66
N VAL A 67 -2.49 8.17 7.41
CA VAL A 67 -2.39 9.51 6.83
C VAL A 67 -2.07 10.51 7.93
N ARG A 68 -0.94 11.20 7.81
CA ARG A 68 -0.52 12.29 8.68
C ARG A 68 -0.57 13.61 7.93
N LEU A 69 -1.38 14.54 8.46
CA LEU A 69 -1.50 15.89 7.92
C LEU A 69 -0.99 16.92 8.93
N PRO A 70 -0.15 17.87 8.50
CA PRO A 70 0.33 18.96 9.34
C PRO A 70 -0.80 19.95 9.71
N ARG A 71 -0.60 20.70 10.79
CA ARG A 71 -1.50 21.80 11.19
C ARG A 71 -1.23 23.07 10.39
N GLY A 72 -2.20 23.99 10.37
CA GLY A 72 -2.06 25.30 9.71
C GLY A 72 -2.41 25.30 8.22
N TYR A 73 -3.03 24.23 7.73
CA TYR A 73 -3.52 24.13 6.36
C TYR A 73 -4.91 24.77 6.22
N TYR A 74 -5.27 25.08 4.98
CA TYR A 74 -6.55 25.70 4.65
C TYR A 74 -7.54 24.65 4.12
N PHE A 75 -8.78 24.72 4.58
CA PHE A 75 -9.87 23.99 3.96
C PHE A 75 -10.34 24.76 2.72
N GLY A 76 -10.43 24.06 1.59
CA GLY A 76 -10.82 24.63 0.31
C GLY A 76 -11.60 23.63 -0.51
N THR A 77 -12.42 24.14 -1.41
CA THR A 77 -13.15 23.36 -2.41
C THR A 77 -12.98 24.04 -3.75
N SER A 78 -12.86 23.24 -4.81
CA SER A 78 -12.70 23.72 -6.18
C SER A 78 -13.43 22.78 -7.11
N SER A 79 -13.93 23.31 -8.22
CA SER A 79 -14.56 22.54 -9.29
C SER A 79 -14.01 22.96 -10.65
N VAL A 80 -14.12 22.08 -11.64
CA VAL A 80 -13.64 22.33 -13.00
C VAL A 80 -14.52 21.57 -14.00
N THR A 81 -14.90 22.23 -15.09
CA THR A 81 -15.64 21.66 -16.23
C THR A 81 -14.76 21.69 -17.48
N GLY A 82 -14.84 20.66 -18.32
CA GLY A 82 -14.16 20.60 -19.62
C GLY A 82 -15.12 20.90 -20.77
N ASP A 83 -15.11 20.03 -21.79
CA ASP A 83 -15.99 20.14 -22.97
C ASP A 83 -17.49 20.04 -22.63
N LEU A 84 -17.82 19.36 -21.53
CA LEU A 84 -19.17 19.33 -20.96
C LEU A 84 -19.20 20.22 -19.71
N SER A 85 -20.24 21.04 -19.62
CA SER A 85 -20.50 21.92 -18.48
C SER A 85 -21.53 21.32 -17.53
N ASP A 86 -21.30 21.46 -16.23
CA ASP A 86 -22.26 21.11 -15.19
C ASP A 86 -22.22 22.14 -14.04
N ASN A 87 -23.30 22.21 -13.27
CA ASN A 87 -23.47 23.11 -12.14
C ASN A 87 -22.84 22.51 -10.87
N HIS A 88 -21.77 23.12 -10.38
CA HIS A 88 -21.04 22.68 -9.18
C HIS A 88 -21.36 23.58 -7.98
N ASP A 89 -22.57 23.43 -7.42
CA ASP A 89 -23.05 24.27 -6.33
C ASP A 89 -22.69 23.71 -4.94
N ILE A 90 -22.12 24.55 -4.08
CA ILE A 90 -21.83 24.19 -2.68
C ILE A 90 -22.84 24.89 -1.77
N ILE A 91 -23.72 24.10 -1.14
CA ILE A 91 -24.77 24.64 -0.27
C ILE A 91 -24.24 25.01 1.11
N SER A 92 -23.41 24.16 1.72
CA SER A 92 -22.83 24.43 3.03
C SER A 92 -21.55 23.63 3.25
N LEU A 93 -20.56 24.26 3.87
CA LEU A 93 -19.36 23.61 4.37
C LEU A 93 -19.34 23.78 5.90
N LYS A 94 -19.36 22.66 6.63
CA LYS A 94 -19.34 22.65 8.10
C LYS A 94 -18.10 21.92 8.59
N LEU A 95 -17.32 22.59 9.44
CA LEU A 95 -16.11 22.04 10.05
C LEU A 95 -16.37 21.79 11.53
N TYR A 96 -16.07 20.58 11.99
CA TYR A 96 -16.24 20.17 13.38
C TYR A 96 -14.88 19.77 13.96
N GLN A 97 -14.56 20.29 15.14
CA GLN A 97 -13.39 19.85 15.89
C GLN A 97 -13.73 18.58 16.68
N LEU A 98 -13.03 17.49 16.39
CA LEU A 98 -13.14 16.26 17.16
C LEU A 98 -12.20 16.34 18.38
N THR A 99 -12.76 16.27 19.59
CA THR A 99 -11.97 16.19 20.83
C THR A 99 -11.52 14.75 21.07
N VAL A 100 -10.40 14.38 20.46
CA VAL A 100 -9.73 13.12 20.75
C VAL A 100 -8.66 13.37 21.80
N GLU A 101 -8.68 12.59 22.88
CA GLU A 101 -7.64 12.64 23.91
C GLU A 101 -6.32 12.13 23.33
N ARG A 102 -5.32 13.01 23.30
CA ARG A 102 -3.99 12.76 22.75
C ARG A 102 -2.98 12.63 23.90
N THR A 103 -2.00 11.77 23.73
CA THR A 103 -0.86 11.71 24.65
C THR A 103 0.08 12.91 24.43
N PRO A 104 0.82 13.37 25.45
CA PRO A 104 1.75 14.50 25.28
C PRO A 104 2.89 14.20 24.28
N GLU A 105 3.25 12.95 24.10
CA GLU A 105 4.21 12.48 23.09
C GLU A 105 3.65 12.63 21.66
N GLU A 106 2.38 12.26 21.46
CA GLU A 106 1.68 12.45 20.18
C GLU A 106 1.55 13.92 19.81
N GLU A 107 1.21 14.77 20.78
CA GLU A 107 1.06 16.20 20.51
C GLU A 107 2.36 16.80 20.00
N LYS A 108 3.51 16.44 20.61
CA LYS A 108 4.84 16.87 20.14
C LYS A 108 5.12 16.39 18.73
N ARG A 109 4.89 15.10 18.44
CA ARG A 109 5.07 14.52 17.10
C ARG A 109 4.21 15.23 16.05
N ASP A 110 2.94 15.52 16.34
CA ASP A 110 2.02 16.23 15.44
C ASP A 110 2.44 17.70 15.20
N ARG A 111 3.16 18.34 16.14
CA ARG A 111 3.74 19.68 15.92
C ARG A 111 4.93 19.66 14.96
N GLU A 112 5.63 18.53 14.88
CA GLU A 112 6.88 18.36 14.12
C GLU A 112 6.64 17.79 12.71
N VAL A 113 5.42 17.34 12.39
CA VAL A 113 5.06 16.98 11.02
C VAL A 113 4.89 18.24 10.20
N TYR A 114 5.84 18.53 9.30
CA TYR A 114 5.76 19.62 8.32
C TYR A 114 5.35 19.14 6.93
N LEU A 115 5.44 17.83 6.68
CA LEU A 115 5.20 17.22 5.37
C LEU A 115 4.05 16.22 5.50
N PRO A 116 3.11 16.18 4.53
CA PRO A 116 2.08 15.14 4.50
C PRO A 116 2.73 13.77 4.21
N VAL A 117 2.46 12.78 5.06
CA VAL A 117 3.02 11.42 4.92
C VAL A 117 1.91 10.39 5.04
N VAL A 118 2.03 9.28 4.29
CA VAL A 118 1.16 8.10 4.42
C VAL A 118 2.06 6.92 4.75
N ASP A 119 1.95 6.38 5.97
CA ASP A 119 2.91 5.38 6.48
C ASP A 119 2.62 3.95 5.97
N ASN A 120 1.47 3.67 5.32
CA ASN A 120 1.08 2.31 4.92
C ASN A 120 0.22 2.26 3.63
N LEU A 121 0.68 2.88 2.54
CA LEU A 121 -0.05 2.78 1.26
C LEU A 121 0.08 1.37 0.68
N LYS A 122 -0.93 0.54 0.92
CA LYS A 122 -1.06 -0.77 0.29
C LYS A 122 -1.44 -0.55 -1.18
N LEU A 123 -0.43 -0.43 -2.05
CA LEU A 123 -0.65 -0.31 -3.49
C LEU A 123 -1.30 -1.62 -3.98
N PRO A 124 -2.52 -1.58 -4.52
CA PRO A 124 -3.15 -2.77 -5.08
C PRO A 124 -2.36 -3.16 -6.33
N GLY A 125 -1.47 -4.15 -6.21
CA GLY A 125 -0.78 -4.75 -7.35
C GLY A 125 0.75 -4.83 -7.30
N MET A 126 1.42 -4.32 -6.26
CA MET A 126 2.89 -4.33 -6.20
C MET A 126 3.51 -5.14 -5.04
N GLU A 127 2.75 -6.06 -4.46
CA GLU A 127 3.33 -7.17 -3.70
C GLU A 127 2.50 -8.42 -3.99
N ALA A 128 2.71 -9.01 -5.18
CA ALA A 128 2.55 -10.44 -5.26
C ALA A 128 3.75 -11.01 -4.49
N PRO A 129 3.57 -11.67 -3.33
CA PRO A 129 4.63 -12.49 -2.79
C PRO A 129 5.04 -13.41 -3.94
N LEU A 130 6.32 -13.43 -4.32
CA LEU A 130 6.79 -14.39 -5.31
C LEU A 130 6.30 -15.76 -4.83
N GLU A 131 5.34 -16.34 -5.56
CA GLU A 131 4.70 -17.56 -5.11
C GLU A 131 5.79 -18.60 -4.90
N PRO A 132 5.87 -19.23 -3.71
CA PRO A 132 6.91 -20.20 -3.43
C PRO A 132 6.77 -21.32 -4.46
N MET A 133 7.73 -21.40 -5.39
CA MET A 133 7.74 -22.46 -6.38
C MET A 133 7.81 -23.81 -5.65
N SER A 134 7.03 -24.78 -6.16
CA SER A 134 7.05 -26.14 -5.61
C SER A 134 8.50 -26.64 -5.46
N GLY A 135 8.81 -27.32 -4.36
CA GLY A 135 10.18 -27.77 -4.07
C GLY A 135 10.78 -28.63 -5.20
N LEU A 136 9.93 -29.32 -5.97
CA LEU A 136 10.34 -30.07 -7.15
C LEU A 136 10.76 -29.14 -8.31
N ALA A 137 10.06 -28.02 -8.51
CA ALA A 137 10.42 -27.04 -9.54
C ALA A 137 11.79 -26.40 -9.22
N LEU A 138 12.03 -26.02 -7.95
CA LEU A 138 13.34 -25.52 -7.52
C LEU A 138 14.45 -26.55 -7.70
N PHE A 139 14.20 -27.81 -7.35
CA PHE A 139 15.17 -28.90 -7.54
C PHE A 139 15.55 -29.08 -9.01
N LEU A 140 14.57 -29.12 -9.92
CA LEU A 140 14.83 -29.29 -11.35
C LEU A 140 15.61 -28.11 -11.93
N ILE A 141 15.25 -26.88 -11.57
CA ILE A 141 15.96 -25.67 -12.05
C ILE A 141 17.43 -25.72 -11.65
N VAL A 142 17.71 -26.00 -10.37
CA VAL A 142 19.08 -26.09 -9.87
C VAL A 142 19.83 -27.25 -10.53
N PHE A 143 19.22 -28.42 -10.64
CA PHE A 143 19.83 -29.60 -11.24
C PHE A 143 20.23 -29.37 -12.71
N PHE A 144 19.31 -28.87 -13.54
CA PHE A 144 19.61 -28.61 -14.96
C PHE A 144 20.64 -27.49 -15.14
N SER A 145 20.66 -26.49 -14.26
CA SER A 145 21.67 -25.42 -14.31
C SER A 145 23.09 -25.96 -14.05
N LEU A 146 23.24 -26.86 -13.07
CA LEU A 146 24.52 -27.46 -12.73
C LEU A 146 25.01 -28.41 -13.83
N VAL A 147 24.10 -29.21 -14.40
CA VAL A 147 24.40 -30.08 -15.54
C VAL A 147 24.85 -29.26 -16.75
N ALA A 148 24.14 -28.16 -17.07
CA ALA A 148 24.50 -27.29 -18.18
C ALA A 148 25.89 -26.65 -18.02
N LEU A 149 26.24 -26.23 -16.79
CA LEU A 149 27.57 -25.69 -16.49
C LEU A 149 28.68 -26.73 -16.76
N VAL A 150 28.49 -27.98 -16.32
CA VAL A 150 29.47 -29.05 -16.54
C VAL A 150 29.66 -29.31 -18.03
N PHE A 151 28.56 -29.40 -18.79
CA PHE A 151 28.65 -29.59 -20.25
C PHE A 151 29.34 -28.42 -20.95
N ALA A 152 29.07 -27.17 -20.53
CA ALA A 152 29.73 -25.99 -21.09
C ALA A 152 31.25 -26.03 -20.86
N ILE A 153 31.70 -26.45 -19.67
CA ILE A 153 33.13 -26.61 -19.35
C ILE A 153 33.76 -27.69 -20.24
N VAL A 154 33.13 -28.87 -20.36
CA VAL A 154 33.67 -29.97 -21.17
C VAL A 154 33.78 -29.58 -22.65
N ILE A 155 32.72 -28.97 -23.21
CA ILE A 155 32.72 -28.48 -24.60
C ILE A 155 33.79 -27.40 -24.77
N GLY A 156 33.91 -26.48 -23.81
CA GLY A 156 34.93 -25.44 -23.80
C GLY A 156 36.35 -26.01 -23.86
N VAL A 157 36.65 -27.04 -23.05
CA VAL A 157 37.95 -27.71 -23.06
C VAL A 157 38.22 -28.41 -24.39
N ILE A 158 37.23 -29.10 -24.97
CA ILE A 158 37.38 -29.77 -26.28
C ILE A 158 37.68 -28.74 -27.38
N VAL A 159 36.92 -27.64 -27.42
CA VAL A 159 37.11 -26.56 -28.41
C VAL A 159 38.46 -25.89 -28.20
N TYR A 160 38.85 -25.61 -26.96
CA TYR A 160 40.14 -25.00 -26.64
C TYR A 160 41.32 -25.88 -27.08
N ASN A 161 41.27 -27.18 -26.79
CA ASN A 161 42.30 -28.13 -27.21
C ASN A 161 42.38 -28.23 -28.75
N LYS A 162 41.23 -28.27 -29.43
CA LYS A 162 41.18 -28.30 -30.90
C LYS A 162 41.73 -27.02 -31.52
N TRP A 163 41.43 -25.87 -30.93
CA TRP A 163 41.95 -24.57 -31.36
C TRP A 163 43.47 -24.46 -31.15
N GLN A 164 43.98 -24.97 -30.02
CA GLN A 164 45.42 -25.04 -29.74
C GLN A 164 46.14 -25.93 -30.76
N GLU A 165 45.62 -27.10 -31.11
CA GLU A 165 46.21 -27.97 -32.13
C GLU A 165 46.24 -27.34 -33.52
N GLN A 166 45.17 -26.65 -33.92
CA GLN A 166 45.09 -26.00 -35.23
C GLN A 166 46.01 -24.78 -35.32
N SER A 167 46.13 -23.99 -34.24
CA SER A 167 47.05 -22.85 -34.16
C SER A 167 48.53 -23.27 -34.20
N ARG A 168 48.84 -24.45 -33.67
CA ARG A 168 50.20 -25.02 -33.69
C ARG A 168 50.67 -25.46 -35.08
N LYS A 169 49.75 -25.72 -36.03
CA LYS A 169 50.06 -26.11 -37.41
C LYS A 169 50.33 -24.93 -38.36
N HIS A 170 50.14 -23.70 -37.91
CA HIS A 170 50.31 -22.49 -38.75
C HIS A 170 51.71 -21.87 -38.66
N PHE A 171 52.62 -22.49 -37.89
CA PHE A 171 53.99 -22.00 -37.60
C PHE A 171 55.11 -22.99 -38.00
N TYR A 172 54.81 -24.00 -38.83
CA TYR A 172 55.81 -24.79 -39.57
C TYR A 172 55.54 -24.69 -41.06
#